data_AF-A0A0U3DUQ6-F1
#
_entry.id   AF-A0A0U3DUQ6-F1
#
_cell.length_a   1.000
_cell.length_b   1.000
_cell.length_c   1.000
_cell.angle_alpha   90.00
_cell.angle_beta   90.00
_cell.angle_gamma   90.00
#
_symmetry.space_group_name_H-M   'P 1'
#
loop_
_entity.id
_entity.type
_entity.pdbx_description
1 polymer ?
#
loop_
_entity_poly.entity_id
_entity_poly.type
_entity_poly.pdbx_seq_one_letter_code
_entity_poly.pdbx_strand_id
1 'polypeptide(L)'
;MANGFFKGLIFGSLVGGAYTLLNTPRSGEENRDVLLNYIDDTTVLVDDVSNSLTELKGAISELTNEGKALAEEFTEEVTESVEEFTYQAEPRMRRIQEQTQKLTDDIETLSQNVTPAQ
;
A
#
# COMPACT_ATOMS: atom_id res chain seq x y z
N MET A 1 22.16 -11.28 20.96
CA MET A 1 21.88 -9.89 21.38
C MET A 1 20.84 -9.17 20.51
N ALA A 2 20.72 -9.43 19.20
CA ALA A 2 19.78 -8.74 18.31
C ALA A 2 18.28 -8.87 18.66
N ASN A 3 17.85 -10.01 19.22
CA ASN A 3 16.41 -10.28 19.46
C ASN A 3 15.78 -9.38 20.53
N GLY A 4 16.56 -8.89 21.50
CA GLY A 4 16.07 -7.98 22.53
C GLY A 4 15.91 -6.55 22.02
N PHE A 5 16.86 -6.10 21.20
CA PHE A 5 16.82 -4.77 20.58
C PHE A 5 15.65 -4.63 19.61
N PHE A 6 15.39 -5.62 18.75
CA PHE A 6 14.27 -5.60 17.81
C PHE A 6 12.91 -5.62 18.53
N LYS A 7 12.77 -6.40 19.60
CA LYS A 7 11.57 -6.38 20.47
C LYS A 7 11.40 -5.02 21.15
N GLY A 8 12.48 -4.44 21.68
CA GLY A 8 12.47 -3.10 22.26
C GLY A 8 12.12 -2.01 21.24
N LEU A 9 12.56 -2.15 19.99
CA LEU A 9 12.24 -1.26 18.88
C LEU A 9 10.75 -1.30 18.54
N ILE A 10 10.18 -2.50 18.37
CA ILE A 10 8.74 -2.66 18.08
C ILE A 10 7.89 -2.14 19.23
N PHE A 11 8.26 -2.48 20.47
CA PHE A 11 7.50 -2.04 21.64
C PHE A 11 7.62 -0.52 21.83
N GLY A 12 8.82 0.03 21.63
CA GLY A 12 9.10 1.45 21.71
C GLY A 12 8.45 2.26 20.59
N SER A 13 8.34 1.73 19.37
CA SER A 13 7.66 2.39 18.26
C SER A 13 6.14 2.34 18.39
N LEU A 14 5.58 1.26 18.93
CA LEU A 14 4.15 1.19 19.25
C LEU A 14 3.78 2.17 20.37
N VAL A 15 4.49 2.13 21.50
CA VAL A 15 4.20 3.01 22.65
C VAL A 15 4.56 4.46 22.31
N GLY A 16 5.71 4.70 21.70
CA GLY A 16 6.15 6.02 21.28
C GLY A 16 5.26 6.61 20.19
N GLY A 17 4.85 5.82 19.21
CA GLY A 17 3.92 6.22 18.17
C GLY A 17 2.52 6.51 18.71
N ALA A 18 2.01 5.67 19.61
CA ALA A 18 0.74 5.96 20.30
C ALA A 18 0.85 7.23 21.14
N TYR A 19 1.95 7.44 21.88
CA TYR A 19 2.17 8.62 22.68
C TYR A 19 2.29 9.90 21.83
N THR A 20 3.01 9.86 20.71
CA THR A 20 3.12 11.03 19.80
C THR A 20 1.80 11.32 19.11
N LEU A 21 1.03 10.30 18.70
CA LEU A 21 -0.32 10.50 18.18
C LEU A 21 -1.27 11.11 19.23
N LEU A 22 -1.13 10.72 20.51
CA LEU A 22 -1.91 11.27 21.62
C LEU A 22 -1.44 12.66 22.09
N ASN A 23 -0.16 12.99 21.95
CA ASN A 23 0.45 14.22 22.46
C ASN A 23 0.69 15.29 21.37
N THR A 24 0.38 14.98 20.12
CA THR A 24 0.33 15.98 19.03
C THR A 24 -0.82 16.95 19.31
N PRO A 25 -0.64 18.28 19.14
CA PRO A 25 -1.67 19.29 19.43
C PRO A 25 -2.76 19.37 18.34
N ARG A 26 -3.21 18.20 17.85
CA ARG A 26 -4.30 18.06 16.88
C ARG A 26 -5.52 17.50 17.59
N SER A 27 -6.71 17.89 17.15
CA SER A 27 -7.93 17.28 17.68
C SER A 27 -8.03 15.81 17.25
N GLY A 28 -8.76 14.99 18.00
CA GLY A 28 -8.98 13.58 17.63
C GLY A 28 -9.70 13.43 16.28
N GLU A 29 -10.54 14.39 15.92
CA GLU A 29 -11.19 14.51 14.61
C GLU A 29 -10.15 14.78 13.50
N GLU A 30 -9.29 15.78 13.70
CA GLU A 30 -8.27 16.17 12.73
C GLU A 30 -7.24 15.05 12.49
N ASN A 31 -6.90 14.27 13.52
CA ASN A 31 -6.04 13.08 13.36
C ASN A 31 -6.71 11.95 12.56
N ARG A 32 -8.03 11.78 12.69
CA ARG A 32 -8.79 10.78 11.90
C ARG A 32 -8.85 11.21 10.44
N ASP A 33 -9.10 12.48 10.18
CA ASP A 33 -9.11 13.01 8.81
C ASP A 33 -7.75 12.86 8.13
N VAL A 34 -6.64 13.18 8.82
CA VAL A 34 -5.29 12.97 8.29
C VAL A 34 -5.03 11.49 7.99
N LEU A 35 -5.50 10.59 8.85
CA LEU A 35 -5.35 9.15 8.65
C LEU A 35 -6.19 8.64 7.46
N LEU A 36 -7.45 9.10 7.32
CA LEU A 36 -8.31 8.76 6.19
C LEU A 36 -7.71 9.21 4.86
N ASN A 37 -7.20 10.45 4.79
CA ASN A 37 -6.54 10.96 3.59
C ASN A 37 -5.30 10.11 3.23
N TYR A 38 -4.49 9.75 4.22
CA TYR A 38 -3.30 8.91 3.99
C TYR A 38 -3.67 7.51 3.47
N ILE A 39 -4.77 6.94 3.96
CA ILE A 39 -5.28 5.64 3.54
C ILE A 39 -5.81 5.71 2.10
N ASP A 40 -6.54 6.77 1.76
CA ASP A 40 -7.07 7.00 0.41
C ASP A 40 -5.94 7.17 -0.61
N ASP A 41 -4.96 8.04 -0.31
CA ASP A 41 -3.76 8.25 -1.13
C ASP A 41 -3.00 6.93 -1.36
N THR A 42 -2.88 6.10 -0.32
CA THR A 42 -2.23 4.79 -0.42
C THR A 42 -2.99 3.84 -1.35
N THR A 43 -4.32 3.92 -1.38
CA THR A 43 -5.17 3.10 -2.26
C THR A 43 -4.96 3.47 -3.72
N VAL A 44 -4.95 4.77 -4.02
CA VAL A 44 -4.68 5.30 -5.36
C VAL A 44 -3.32 4.84 -5.87
N LEU A 45 -2.28 4.91 -5.02
CA LEU A 45 -0.94 4.45 -5.38
C LEU A 45 -0.89 2.95 -5.70
N VAL A 46 -1.67 2.12 -5.01
CA VAL A 46 -1.76 0.68 -5.32
C VAL A 46 -2.43 0.47 -6.68
N ASP A 47 -3.50 1.21 -6.98
CA ASP A 47 -4.18 1.11 -8.26
C ASP A 47 -3.29 1.57 -9.43
N ASP A 48 -2.50 2.63 -9.23
CA ASP A 48 -1.52 3.12 -10.21
C ASP A 48 -0.45 2.08 -10.55
N VAL A 49 0.03 1.33 -9.55
CA VAL A 49 0.95 0.21 -9.78
C VAL A 49 0.28 -0.87 -10.65
N SER A 50 -0.99 -1.17 -10.40
CA SER A 50 -1.74 -2.17 -11.18
C SER A 50 -1.90 -1.74 -12.65
N ASN A 51 -2.21 -0.46 -12.87
CA ASN A 51 -2.33 0.11 -14.20
C ASN A 51 -1.00 0.11 -14.94
N SER A 52 0.08 0.54 -14.27
CA SER A 52 1.43 0.56 -14.83
C SER A 52 1.90 -0.85 -15.28
N LEU A 53 1.53 -1.90 -14.54
CA LEU A 53 1.82 -3.28 -14.94
C LEU A 53 1.06 -3.68 -16.21
N THR A 54 -0.20 -3.26 -16.34
CA THR A 54 -1.01 -3.53 -17.53
C THR A 54 -0.41 -2.85 -18.76
N GLU A 55 0.00 -1.58 -18.62
CA GLU A 55 0.65 -0.82 -19.69
C GLU A 55 1.98 -1.44 -20.11
N LEU A 56 2.80 -1.84 -19.13
CA LEU A 56 4.08 -2.49 -19.39
C LEU A 56 3.92 -3.80 -20.16
N LYS A 57 2.94 -4.64 -19.79
CA LYS A 57 2.61 -5.87 -20.53
C LYS A 57 2.22 -5.57 -21.98
N GLY A 58 1.44 -4.51 -22.19
CA GLY A 58 1.05 -4.06 -23.53
C GLY A 58 2.26 -3.64 -24.38
N ALA A 59 3.14 -2.81 -23.81
CA ALA A 59 4.34 -2.32 -24.48
C ALA A 59 5.32 -3.46 -24.83
N ILE A 60 5.46 -4.45 -23.94
CA ILE A 60 6.27 -5.66 -24.23
C ILE A 60 5.66 -6.44 -25.38
N SER A 61 4.34 -6.66 -25.38
CA SER A 61 3.65 -7.37 -26.46
C SER A 61 3.81 -6.67 -27.81
N GLU A 62 3.70 -5.34 -27.85
CA GLU A 62 3.93 -4.53 -29.04
C GLU A 62 5.39 -4.67 -29.53
N LEU A 63 6.35 -4.55 -28.61
CA LEU A 63 7.78 -4.70 -28.92
C LEU A 63 8.13 -6.08 -29.49
N THR A 64 7.56 -7.16 -28.92
CA THR A 64 7.73 -8.53 -29.41
C THR A 64 7.14 -8.68 -30.82
N ASN A 65 5.98 -8.08 -31.09
CA ASN A 65 5.33 -8.14 -32.40
C ASN A 65 6.09 -7.34 -33.48
N GLU A 66 6.79 -6.26 -33.13
CA GLU A 66 7.51 -5.39 -34.07
C GLU A 66 8.96 -5.82 -34.38
N GLY A 67 9.55 -6.69 -33.55
CA GLY A 67 10.57 -7.66 -33.95
C GLY A 67 11.91 -7.13 -34.48
N LYS A 68 12.92 -7.06 -33.59
CA LYS A 68 14.33 -7.30 -33.97
C LYS A 68 14.82 -8.49 -33.14
N ALA A 69 15.62 -9.38 -33.71
CA ALA A 69 16.11 -10.59 -33.03
C ALA A 69 16.82 -10.33 -31.68
N LEU A 70 17.45 -9.15 -31.50
CA LEU A 70 18.04 -8.74 -30.23
C LEU A 70 16.99 -8.36 -29.16
N ALA A 71 15.79 -7.97 -29.60
CA ALA A 71 14.67 -7.65 -28.73
C ALA A 71 13.94 -8.92 -28.27
N GLU A 72 13.95 -10.02 -29.03
CA GLU A 72 13.22 -11.26 -28.66
C GLU A 72 13.70 -11.82 -27.30
N GLU A 73 15.00 -12.09 -27.15
CA GLU A 73 15.58 -12.61 -25.89
C GLU A 73 15.35 -11.64 -24.71
N PHE A 74 15.56 -10.34 -24.94
CA PHE A 74 15.27 -9.31 -23.93
C PHE A 74 13.78 -9.23 -23.56
N THR A 75 12.88 -9.32 -24.54
CA THR A 75 11.43 -9.29 -24.28
C THR A 75 10.97 -10.53 -23.55
N GLU A 76 11.56 -11.69 -23.80
CA GLU A 76 11.24 -12.94 -23.09
C GLU A 76 11.63 -12.84 -21.61
N GLU A 77 12.85 -12.39 -21.31
CA GLU A 77 13.31 -12.17 -19.93
C GLU A 77 12.46 -11.12 -19.18
N VAL A 78 12.14 -10.00 -19.83
CA VAL A 78 11.31 -8.95 -19.23
C VAL A 78 9.86 -9.45 -19.05
N THR A 79 9.33 -10.24 -19.99
CA THR A 79 8.00 -10.86 -19.85
C THR A 79 7.95 -11.75 -18.62
N GLU A 80 8.91 -12.66 -18.47
CA GLU A 80 8.99 -13.55 -17.31
C GLU A 80 9.07 -12.76 -16.00
N SER A 81 9.90 -11.71 -15.96
CA SER A 81 10.03 -10.85 -14.77
C SER A 81 8.73 -10.12 -14.43
N VAL A 82 8.01 -9.59 -15.42
CA VAL A 82 6.73 -8.90 -15.22
C VAL A 82 5.62 -9.88 -14.82
N GLU A 83 5.60 -11.07 -15.39
CA GLU A 83 4.65 -12.13 -15.02
C GLU A 83 4.89 -12.59 -13.59
N GLU A 84 6.14 -12.87 -13.21
CA GLU A 84 6.49 -13.26 -11.85
C GLU A 84 6.15 -12.14 -10.85
N PHE A 85 6.51 -10.89 -11.18
CA PHE A 85 6.16 -9.75 -10.36
C PHE A 85 4.65 -9.64 -10.19
N THR A 86 3.88 -9.71 -11.29
CA THR A 86 2.41 -9.63 -11.23
C THR A 86 1.83 -10.74 -10.36
N TYR A 87 2.28 -11.98 -10.57
CA TYR A 87 1.83 -13.14 -9.82
C TYR A 87 2.06 -12.99 -8.31
N GLN A 88 3.20 -12.43 -7.91
CA GLN A 88 3.51 -12.19 -6.51
C GLN A 88 2.81 -10.94 -5.95
N ALA A 89 2.65 -9.89 -6.77
CA ALA A 89 2.14 -8.59 -6.37
C ALA A 89 0.61 -8.58 -6.27
N GLU A 90 -0.13 -9.18 -7.21
CA GLU A 90 -1.60 -9.21 -7.22
C GLU A 90 -2.23 -9.59 -5.86
N PRO A 91 -1.88 -10.74 -5.24
CA PRO A 91 -2.46 -11.11 -3.95
C PRO A 91 -2.03 -10.17 -2.83
N ARG A 92 -0.88 -9.51 -2.94
CA ARG A 92 -0.42 -8.52 -1.94
C ARG A 92 -1.19 -7.21 -2.10
N MET A 93 -1.37 -6.73 -3.32
CA MET A 93 -2.13 -5.52 -3.64
C MET A 93 -3.59 -5.66 -3.21
N ARG A 94 -4.22 -6.80 -3.50
CA ARG A 94 -5.58 -7.11 -3.04
C ARG A 94 -5.69 -7.08 -1.52
N ARG A 95 -4.72 -7.66 -0.81
CA ARG A 95 -4.70 -7.60 0.67
C ARG A 95 -4.52 -6.18 1.20
N ILE A 96 -3.74 -5.34 0.52
CA ILE A 96 -3.59 -3.93 0.91
C ILE A 96 -4.93 -3.22 0.73
N GLN A 97 -5.61 -3.37 -0.41
CA GLN A 97 -6.95 -2.80 -0.63
C GLN A 97 -7.96 -3.27 0.43
N GLU A 98 -8.02 -4.58 0.73
CA GLU A 98 -8.92 -5.13 1.76
C GLU A 98 -8.62 -4.55 3.16
N GLN A 99 -7.35 -4.42 3.53
CA GLN A 99 -6.95 -3.90 4.84
C GLN A 99 -7.19 -2.39 4.95
N THR A 100 -6.92 -1.65 3.89
CA THR A 100 -7.23 -0.23 3.76
C THR A 100 -8.73 -0.01 3.91
N GLN A 101 -9.57 -0.74 3.18
CA GLN A 101 -11.03 -0.63 3.29
C GLN A 101 -11.50 -0.89 4.71
N LYS A 102 -11.00 -1.97 5.32
CA LYS A 102 -11.33 -2.30 6.72
C LYS A 102 -10.91 -1.20 7.68
N LEU A 103 -9.73 -0.61 7.47
CA LEU A 103 -9.22 0.47 8.32
C LEU A 103 -10.09 1.73 8.17
N THR A 104 -10.53 2.06 6.95
CA THR A 104 -11.51 3.13 6.71
C THR A 104 -12.81 2.88 7.46
N ASP A 105 -13.40 1.69 7.31
CA ASP A 105 -14.65 1.32 7.98
C ASP A 105 -14.52 1.38 9.53
N ASP A 106 -13.38 0.92 10.07
CA ASP A 106 -13.07 0.96 11.50
C ASP A 106 -12.96 2.42 12.00
N ILE A 107 -12.33 3.31 11.24
CA ILE A 107 -12.20 4.73 11.57
C ILE A 107 -13.55 5.45 11.51
N GLU A 108 -14.36 5.19 10.49
CA GLU A 108 -15.71 5.76 10.36
C GLU A 108 -16.62 5.30 11.51
N THR A 109 -16.55 4.02 11.87
CA THR A 109 -17.28 3.46 13.02
C THR A 109 -16.85 4.11 14.34
N LEU A 110 -15.55 4.36 14.51
CA LEU A 110 -15.01 5.13 15.65
C LEU A 110 -15.47 6.59 15.64
N SER A 111 -15.75 7.17 14.48
CA SER A 111 -16.32 8.52 14.36
C SER A 111 -17.77 8.59 14.85
N GLN A 112 -18.60 7.66 14.37
CA GLN A 112 -20.01 7.60 14.74
C GLN A 112 -20.22 7.34 16.24
N ASN A 113 -19.40 6.48 16.84
CA ASN A 113 -19.50 6.12 18.27
C ASN A 113 -18.91 7.17 19.23
N VAL A 114 -18.18 8.17 18.74
CA VAL A 114 -17.53 9.21 19.56
C VAL A 114 -18.23 10.57 19.43
N THR A 115 -19.38 10.64 18.74
CA THR A 115 -20.25 11.82 18.77
C THR A 115 -20.78 12.01 20.20
N PRO A 116 -20.42 13.09 20.92
CA PRO A 116 -20.95 13.32 22.25
C PRO A 116 -22.46 13.59 22.15
N ALA A 117 -23.23 12.92 23.01
CA ALA A 117 -24.54 13.43 23.38
C ALA A 117 -24.36 14.88 23.90
N GLN A 118 -25.24 15.76 23.45
CA GLN A 118 -25.29 17.19 23.78
C GLN A 118 -24.99 17.52 25.26
#